data_AF-A0A952NMU1-F1
#
_entry.id   AF-A0A952NMU1-F1
#
_cell.length_a   1.000
_cell.length_b   1.000
_cell.length_c   1.000
_cell.angle_alpha   90.00
_cell.angle_beta   90.00
_cell.angle_gamma   90.00
#
_symmetry.space_group_name_H-M   'P 1'
#
loop_
_entity.id
_entity.type
_entity.pdbx_description
1 polymer ?
#
loop_
_entity_poly.entity_id
_entity_poly.type
_entity_poly.pdbx_seq_one_letter_code
_entity_poly.pdbx_strand_id
1 'polypeptide(L)'
;MIKKSTPIHTIAFWVILIGGAFCVTMPLIAPMLPIQYLREYGEIGDAIGGISSPLVQILGSAVLFLALKAQIDANGILQLQIEKENKKEQLRHEINQLHELYLFVERNIKNFSYDQKTTVDGKSHKTLLHSRRAIKCFIEDLENLDVDIHNDADVLMYDGVKEIMSILNSVELFFEKIKNSNIEAYHKNFHKTLMQHELLFSIFPYQELDNKAHLKQEPCPECGVYHANYPPLIYDRLQEIKKSFF
;
A
#
# COMPACT_ATOMS: atom_id res chain seq x y z
N MET A 1 18.44 25.34 1.60
CA MET A 1 19.83 24.84 1.52
C MET A 1 20.43 25.25 0.19
N ILE A 2 21.35 26.21 0.20
CA ILE A 2 22.08 26.65 -1.00
C ILE A 2 23.06 25.54 -1.35
N LYS A 3 22.81 24.82 -2.44
CA LYS A 3 23.68 23.74 -2.93
C LYS A 3 24.98 24.40 -3.40
N LYS A 4 26.00 24.39 -2.52
CA LYS A 4 27.35 24.87 -2.81
C LYS A 4 27.80 24.18 -4.09
N SER A 5 28.06 24.95 -5.16
CA SER A 5 28.54 24.39 -6.42
C SER A 5 29.80 23.59 -6.14
N THR A 6 29.79 22.29 -6.44
CA THR A 6 30.97 21.45 -6.26
C THR A 6 32.12 22.03 -7.09
N PRO A 7 33.38 21.95 -6.61
CA PRO A 7 34.54 22.57 -7.26
C PRO A 7 34.69 22.16 -8.74
N ILE A 8 34.17 20.98 -9.10
CA ILE A 8 34.15 20.41 -10.44
C ILE A 8 33.34 21.27 -11.42
N HIS A 9 32.17 21.80 -11.02
CA HIS A 9 31.35 22.63 -11.92
C HIS A 9 32.01 23.98 -12.19
N THR A 10 32.69 24.56 -11.21
CA THR A 10 33.46 25.81 -11.37
C THR A 10 34.64 25.61 -12.31
N ILE A 11 35.38 24.50 -12.16
CA ILE A 11 36.49 24.15 -13.06
C ILE A 11 35.99 23.90 -14.48
N ALA A 12 34.90 23.14 -14.65
CA ALA A 12 34.30 22.87 -15.95
C ALA A 12 33.90 24.16 -16.68
N PHE A 13 33.27 25.10 -15.97
CA PHE A 13 32.87 26.39 -16.50
C PHE A 13 34.08 27.19 -17.02
N TRP A 14 35.15 27.27 -16.24
CA TRP A 14 36.38 27.99 -16.66
C TRP A 14 37.11 27.31 -17.81
N VAL A 15 37.15 25.97 -17.84
CA VAL A 15 37.74 25.21 -18.96
C VAL A 15 36.99 25.46 -20.26
N ILE A 16 35.65 25.45 -20.22
CA ILE A 16 34.82 25.72 -21.39
C ILE A 16 34.94 27.18 -21.83
N LEU A 17 34.93 28.13 -20.89
CA LEU A 17 35.02 29.55 -21.19
C LEU A 17 36.39 29.92 -21.78
N ILE A 18 37.47 29.50 -21.13
CA ILE A 18 38.84 29.82 -21.57
C ILE A 18 39.18 29.05 -22.84
N GLY A 19 38.85 27.75 -22.92
CA GLY A 19 39.09 26.93 -24.10
C GLY A 19 38.28 27.42 -25.31
N GLY A 20 37.00 27.74 -25.12
CA GLY A 20 36.15 28.31 -26.16
C GLY A 20 36.63 29.67 -26.64
N ALA A 21 37.00 30.57 -25.72
CA ALA A 21 37.57 31.86 -26.07
C ALA A 21 38.91 31.71 -26.81
N PHE A 22 39.78 30.79 -26.38
CA PHE A 22 41.06 30.51 -27.01
C PHE A 22 40.88 30.02 -28.45
N CYS A 23 39.97 29.07 -28.69
CA CYS A 23 39.70 28.55 -30.03
C CYS A 23 39.22 29.64 -31.01
N VAL A 24 38.48 30.64 -30.53
CA VAL A 24 37.99 31.76 -31.37
C VAL A 24 39.04 32.86 -31.54
N THR A 25 39.79 33.18 -30.48
CA THR A 25 40.74 34.31 -30.48
C THR A 25 42.09 33.97 -31.10
N MET A 26 42.58 32.74 -30.98
CA MET A 26 43.88 32.34 -31.53
C MET A 26 43.99 32.53 -33.05
N PRO A 27 43.04 32.07 -33.88
CA PRO A 27 43.10 32.27 -35.33
C PRO A 27 43.10 33.76 -35.74
N LEU A 28 42.48 34.61 -34.92
CA LEU A 28 42.37 36.05 -35.18
C LEU A 28 43.69 36.79 -34.86
N ILE A 29 44.43 36.34 -33.85
CA ILE A 29 45.66 36.98 -33.35
C ILE A 29 46.91 36.39 -34.03
N ALA A 30 46.86 35.12 -34.47
CA ALA A 30 47.99 34.42 -35.09
C ALA A 30 48.65 35.16 -36.27
N PRO A 31 47.92 35.83 -37.20
CA PRO A 31 48.54 36.55 -38.31
C PRO A 31 49.40 37.76 -37.90
N MET A 32 49.22 38.29 -36.67
CA MET A 32 49.94 39.47 -36.17
C MET A 32 51.21 39.15 -35.38
N LEU A 33 51.48 37.87 -35.11
CA LEU A 33 52.70 37.44 -34.42
C LEU A 33 53.84 37.26 -35.44
N PRO A 34 55.11 37.48 -35.05
CA PRO A 34 56.25 37.27 -35.94
C PRO A 34 56.59 35.77 -36.05
N ILE A 35 55.70 34.99 -36.67
CA ILE A 35 55.76 33.51 -36.73
C ILE A 35 56.60 32.98 -37.91
N GLN A 36 57.52 33.80 -38.46
CA GLN A 36 58.32 33.41 -39.63
C GLN A 36 59.18 32.15 -39.39
N TYR A 37 59.53 31.85 -38.14
CA TYR A 37 60.29 30.65 -37.75
C TYR A 37 59.50 29.33 -37.86
N LEU A 38 58.15 29.36 -37.83
CA LEU A 38 57.34 28.14 -37.98
C LEU A 38 57.20 27.70 -39.44
N ARG A 39 57.55 28.56 -40.41
CA ARG A 39 57.53 28.24 -41.84
C ARG A 39 58.53 27.13 -42.20
N GLU A 40 59.54 26.91 -41.36
CA GLU A 40 60.50 25.81 -41.48
C GLU A 40 59.88 24.43 -41.15
N TYR A 41 58.75 24.40 -40.43
CA TYR A 41 58.07 23.20 -39.97
C TYR A 41 56.81 22.86 -40.79
N GLY A 42 56.48 23.64 -41.83
CA GLY A 42 55.32 23.44 -42.71
C GLY A 42 54.54 24.73 -42.97
N GLU A 43 53.33 24.60 -43.53
CA GLU A 43 52.39 25.73 -43.57
C GLU A 43 52.08 26.15 -42.12
N ILE A 44 52.02 27.45 -41.83
CA ILE A 44 51.88 27.98 -40.46
C ILE A 44 50.66 27.35 -39.76
N GLY A 45 49.58 27.09 -40.52
CA GLY A 45 48.40 26.38 -40.04
C GLY A 45 48.67 24.95 -39.58
N ASP A 46 49.49 24.19 -40.30
CA ASP A 46 49.83 22.81 -39.96
C ASP A 46 50.77 22.72 -38.76
N ALA A 47 51.75 23.64 -38.66
CA ALA A 47 52.66 23.68 -37.52
C ALA A 47 51.93 24.03 -36.20
N ILE A 48 51.02 25.01 -36.24
CA ILE A 48 50.19 25.40 -35.09
C ILE A 48 49.14 24.31 -34.80
N GLY A 49 48.55 23.72 -35.84
CA GLY A 49 47.61 22.61 -35.74
C GLY A 49 48.23 21.37 -35.11
N GLY A 50 49.46 21.02 -35.50
CA GLY A 50 50.21 19.88 -34.94
C GLY A 50 50.52 20.01 -33.46
N ILE A 51 50.87 21.21 -32.99
CA ILE A 51 51.15 21.50 -31.57
C ILE A 51 49.86 21.56 -30.75
N SER A 52 48.81 22.16 -31.31
CA SER A 52 47.53 22.35 -30.61
C SER A 52 46.66 21.08 -30.57
N SER A 53 46.79 20.19 -31.56
CA SER A 53 45.94 18.99 -31.68
C SER A 53 45.97 18.09 -30.43
N PRO A 54 47.12 17.69 -29.86
CA PRO A 54 47.16 16.92 -28.61
C PRO A 54 46.52 17.65 -27.42
N LEU A 55 46.69 18.98 -27.33
CA LEU A 55 46.10 19.79 -26.25
C LEU A 55 44.58 19.87 -26.36
N VAL A 56 44.06 20.09 -27.58
CA VAL A 56 42.62 20.09 -27.86
C VAL A 56 42.01 18.72 -27.60
N GLN A 57 42.70 17.63 -27.93
CA GLN A 57 42.24 16.27 -27.62
C GLN A 57 42.16 16.01 -26.12
N ILE A 58 43.16 16.43 -25.34
CA ILE A 58 43.13 16.32 -23.87
C ILE A 58 41.97 17.15 -23.30
N LEU A 59 41.81 18.40 -23.73
CA LEU A 59 40.69 19.25 -23.32
C LEU A 59 39.33 18.64 -23.67
N GLY A 60 39.18 18.11 -24.89
CA GLY A 60 37.97 17.43 -25.35
C GLY A 60 37.65 16.20 -24.51
N SER A 61 38.66 15.38 -24.21
CA SER A 61 38.49 14.20 -23.35
C SER A 61 38.13 14.57 -21.91
N ALA A 62 38.69 15.65 -21.37
CA ALA A 62 38.37 16.16 -20.04
C ALA A 62 36.93 16.69 -19.97
N VAL A 63 36.48 17.44 -20.98
CA VAL A 63 35.09 17.90 -21.09
C VAL A 63 34.13 16.73 -21.23
N LEU A 64 34.46 15.74 -22.07
CA LEU A 64 33.67 14.52 -22.23
C LEU A 64 33.55 13.75 -20.90
N PHE A 65 34.66 13.57 -20.18
CA PHE A 65 34.66 12.93 -18.86
C PHE A 65 33.76 13.68 -17.87
N LEU A 66 33.84 15.01 -17.82
CA LEU A 66 32.99 15.83 -16.96
C LEU A 66 31.51 15.72 -17.32
N ALA A 67 31.18 15.70 -18.61
CA ALA A 67 29.81 15.51 -19.09
C ALA A 67 29.26 14.13 -18.70
N LEU A 68 30.04 13.06 -18.91
CA LEU A 68 29.68 11.70 -18.53
C LEU A 68 29.49 11.58 -17.01
N LYS A 69 30.38 12.17 -16.22
CA LYS A 69 30.25 12.19 -14.76
C LYS A 69 28.96 12.88 -14.32
N ALA A 70 28.64 14.04 -14.91
CA ALA A 70 27.39 14.75 -14.61
C ALA A 70 26.15 13.94 -15.00
N GLN A 71 26.19 13.20 -16.12
CA GLN A 71 25.11 12.29 -16.52
C GLN A 71 24.93 11.15 -15.51
N ILE A 72 26.02 10.53 -15.04
CA ILE A 72 25.97 9.47 -14.02
C ILE A 72 25.38 10.02 -12.71
N ASP A 73 25.83 11.19 -12.27
CA ASP A 73 25.33 11.84 -11.05
C ASP A 73 23.82 12.17 -11.17
N ALA A 74 23.38 12.67 -12.33
CA ALA A 74 21.97 12.95 -12.59
C ALA A 74 21.11 11.68 -12.56
N ASN A 75 21.59 10.60 -13.18
CA ASN A 75 20.92 9.30 -13.18
C ASN A 75 20.80 8.73 -11.75
N GLY A 76 21.84 8.87 -10.92
CA GLY A 76 21.80 8.46 -9.52
C GLY A 76 20.73 9.21 -8.72
N ILE A 77 20.61 10.52 -8.92
CA ILE A 77 19.56 11.34 -8.27
C ILE A 77 18.17 10.90 -8.73
N LEU A 78 17.99 10.68 -10.04
CA LEU A 78 16.71 10.23 -10.60
C LEU A 78 16.30 8.87 -10.03
N GLN A 79 17.24 7.93 -9.95
CA GLN A 79 16.97 6.60 -9.38
C GLN A 79 16.54 6.68 -7.91
N LEU A 80 17.18 7.53 -7.10
CA LEU A 80 16.78 7.76 -5.71
C LEU A 80 15.38 8.39 -5.60
N GLN A 81 15.01 9.27 -6.52
CA GLN A 81 13.66 9.86 -6.57
C GLN A 81 12.62 8.79 -6.92
N ILE A 82 12.87 7.99 -7.95
CA ILE A 82 11.99 6.88 -8.36
C ILE A 82 11.81 5.87 -7.22
N GLU A 83 12.90 5.49 -6.55
CA GLU A 83 12.82 4.53 -5.43
C GLU A 83 11.98 5.09 -4.27
N LYS A 84 12.13 6.39 -3.97
CA LYS A 84 11.33 7.07 -2.94
C LYS A 84 9.85 7.15 -3.32
N GLU A 85 9.55 7.42 -4.59
CA GLU A 85 8.17 7.45 -5.09
C GLU A 85 7.54 6.05 -5.09
N ASN A 86 8.25 5.03 -5.56
CA ASN A 86 7.80 3.63 -5.52
C ASN A 86 7.46 3.18 -4.10
N LYS A 87 8.31 3.51 -3.12
CA LYS A 87 8.04 3.21 -1.69
C LYS A 87 6.77 3.90 -1.20
N LYS A 88 6.57 5.17 -1.57
CA LYS A 88 5.35 5.92 -1.22
C LYS A 88 4.10 5.34 -1.88
N GLU A 89 4.22 4.92 -3.13
CA GLU A 89 3.14 4.31 -3.90
C GLU A 89 2.75 2.95 -3.33
N GLN A 90 3.73 2.09 -3.00
CA GLN A 90 3.50 0.80 -2.34
C GLN A 90 2.72 0.97 -1.03
N LEU A 91 3.15 1.91 -0.16
CA LEU A 91 2.43 2.22 1.08
C LEU A 91 1.00 2.69 0.81
N ARG A 92 0.82 3.56 -0.18
CA ARG A 92 -0.51 4.08 -0.55
C ARG A 92 -1.41 2.95 -1.09
N HIS A 93 -0.83 2.03 -1.86
CA HIS A 93 -1.53 0.86 -2.37
C HIS A 93 -1.96 -0.09 -1.25
N GLU A 94 -1.08 -0.38 -0.27
CA GLU A 94 -1.44 -1.19 0.91
C GLU A 94 -2.61 -0.59 1.70
N ILE A 95 -2.59 0.72 1.94
CA ILE A 95 -3.69 1.44 2.61
C ILE A 95 -4.98 1.33 1.80
N ASN A 96 -4.93 1.55 0.48
CA ASN A 96 -6.10 1.46 -0.38
C ASN A 96 -6.68 0.04 -0.38
N GLN A 97 -5.85 -1.00 -0.42
CA GLN A 97 -6.32 -2.37 -0.35
C GLN A 97 -7.03 -2.70 0.97
N LEU A 98 -6.57 -2.14 2.10
CA LEU A 98 -7.27 -2.26 3.38
C LEU A 98 -8.61 -1.56 3.35
N HIS A 99 -8.67 -0.36 2.77
CA HIS A 99 -9.92 0.38 2.63
C HIS A 99 -10.93 -0.35 1.74
N GLU A 100 -10.51 -0.91 0.61
CA GLU A 100 -11.37 -1.70 -0.27
C GLU A 100 -11.91 -2.95 0.43
N LEU A 101 -11.09 -3.61 1.25
CA LEU A 101 -11.53 -4.77 2.04
C LEU A 101 -12.55 -4.36 3.11
N TYR A 102 -12.36 -3.20 3.76
CA TYR A 102 -13.37 -2.64 4.65
C TYR A 102 -14.69 -2.37 3.91
N LEU A 103 -14.65 -1.70 2.76
CA LEU A 103 -15.85 -1.42 1.94
C LEU A 103 -16.51 -2.70 1.44
N PHE A 104 -15.73 -3.74 1.16
CA PHE A 104 -16.27 -5.06 0.82
C PHE A 104 -17.06 -5.65 1.98
N VAL A 105 -16.48 -5.69 3.19
CA VAL A 105 -17.16 -6.20 4.39
C VAL A 105 -18.43 -5.39 4.68
N GLU A 106 -18.33 -4.06 4.72
CA GLU A 106 -19.46 -3.15 4.97
C GLU A 106 -20.61 -3.38 3.97
N ARG A 107 -20.29 -3.52 2.68
CA ARG A 107 -21.30 -3.79 1.64
C ARG A 107 -21.96 -5.16 1.82
N ASN A 108 -21.19 -6.21 2.14
CA ASN A 108 -21.76 -7.53 2.38
C ASN A 108 -22.66 -7.54 3.62
N ILE A 109 -22.24 -6.86 4.69
CA ILE A 109 -23.09 -6.65 5.88
C ILE A 109 -24.38 -5.94 5.49
N LYS A 110 -24.32 -4.86 4.72
CA LYS A 110 -25.50 -4.10 4.30
C LYS A 110 -26.44 -4.90 3.40
N ASN A 111 -25.88 -5.71 2.51
CA ASN A 111 -26.64 -6.50 1.54
C ASN A 111 -27.17 -7.81 2.12
N PHE A 112 -26.66 -8.26 3.27
CA PHE A 112 -27.18 -9.44 3.95
C PHE A 112 -28.69 -9.30 4.15
N SER A 113 -29.43 -10.32 3.74
CA SER A 113 -30.90 -10.32 3.81
C SER A 113 -31.38 -11.63 4.39
N TYR A 114 -32.45 -11.57 5.17
CA TYR A 114 -32.97 -12.74 5.85
C TYR A 114 -34.50 -12.64 6.00
N ASP A 115 -35.19 -13.75 5.75
CA ASP A 115 -36.64 -13.84 5.80
C ASP A 115 -37.11 -14.02 7.25
N GLN A 116 -37.69 -12.97 7.83
CA GLN A 116 -38.34 -13.09 9.14
C GLN A 116 -39.74 -13.69 8.98
N LYS A 117 -40.03 -14.74 9.75
CA LYS A 117 -41.38 -15.31 9.85
C LYS A 117 -42.08 -14.73 11.08
N THR A 118 -43.07 -13.86 10.86
CA THR A 118 -43.88 -13.29 11.94
C THR A 118 -45.30 -13.83 11.86
N THR A 119 -45.85 -14.27 12.99
CA THR A 119 -47.25 -14.72 13.04
C THR A 119 -48.12 -13.58 13.55
N VAL A 120 -49.00 -13.06 12.70
CA VAL A 120 -49.99 -12.03 13.07
C VAL A 120 -51.37 -12.61 12.80
N ASP A 121 -52.25 -12.60 13.80
CA ASP A 121 -53.61 -13.15 13.74
C ASP A 121 -53.68 -14.60 13.21
N GLY A 122 -52.74 -15.45 13.64
CA GLY A 122 -52.68 -16.86 13.24
C GLY A 122 -52.25 -17.11 11.79
N LYS A 123 -51.88 -16.06 11.04
CA LYS A 123 -51.32 -16.17 9.68
C LYS A 123 -49.82 -15.87 9.70
N SER A 124 -49.04 -16.74 9.09
CA SER A 124 -47.60 -16.53 8.91
C SER A 124 -47.37 -15.50 7.79
N HIS A 125 -46.75 -14.38 8.15
CA HIS A 125 -46.26 -13.39 7.20
C HIS A 125 -44.74 -13.48 7.12
N LYS A 126 -44.20 -13.46 5.90
CA LYS A 126 -42.76 -13.37 5.66
C LYS A 126 -42.40 -11.93 5.34
N THR A 127 -41.48 -11.35 6.09
CA THR A 127 -40.92 -10.03 5.80
C THR A 127 -39.43 -10.16 5.55
N LEU A 128 -38.98 -9.71 4.38
CA LEU A 128 -37.57 -9.65 4.06
C LEU A 128 -36.91 -8.54 4.87
N LEU A 129 -35.98 -8.90 5.75
CA LEU A 129 -35.13 -7.97 6.47
C LEU A 129 -33.81 -7.77 5.71
N HIS A 130 -33.15 -6.65 5.99
CA HIS A 130 -31.83 -6.34 5.45
C HIS A 130 -30.86 -5.89 6.55
N SER A 131 -29.57 -6.01 6.21
CA SER A 131 -28.45 -5.51 6.99
C SER A 131 -28.42 -6.04 8.43
N ARG A 132 -28.05 -5.19 9.39
CA ARG A 132 -28.05 -5.48 10.83
C ARG A 132 -29.31 -6.20 11.33
N ARG A 133 -30.51 -5.81 10.86
CA ARG A 133 -31.76 -6.42 11.35
C ARG A 133 -31.92 -7.85 10.85
N ALA A 134 -31.52 -8.10 9.60
CA ALA A 134 -31.46 -9.45 9.04
C ALA A 134 -30.45 -10.31 9.79
N ILE A 135 -29.24 -9.79 10.03
CA ILE A 135 -28.20 -10.52 10.77
C ILE A 135 -28.68 -10.85 12.19
N LYS A 136 -29.28 -9.87 12.88
CA LYS A 136 -29.84 -10.10 14.22
C LYS A 136 -30.93 -11.18 14.20
N CYS A 137 -31.90 -11.08 13.30
CA CYS A 137 -33.00 -12.05 13.20
C CYS A 137 -32.48 -13.45 12.81
N PHE A 138 -31.50 -13.52 11.91
CA PHE A 138 -30.82 -14.76 11.53
C PHE A 138 -30.14 -15.41 12.73
N ILE A 139 -29.40 -14.63 13.53
CA ILE A 139 -28.74 -15.11 14.75
C ILE A 139 -29.78 -15.60 15.77
N GLU A 140 -30.84 -14.83 16.02
CA GLU A 140 -31.92 -15.23 16.94
C GLU A 140 -32.63 -16.52 16.46
N ASP A 141 -32.89 -16.65 15.17
CA ASP A 141 -33.47 -17.88 14.60
C ASP A 141 -32.51 -19.06 14.76
N LEU A 142 -31.20 -18.84 14.57
CA LEU A 142 -30.16 -19.84 14.70
C LEU A 142 -30.06 -20.40 16.14
N GLU A 143 -30.11 -19.52 17.14
CA GLU A 143 -30.11 -19.89 18.56
C GLU A 143 -31.32 -20.76 18.94
N ASN A 144 -32.44 -20.62 18.20
CA ASN A 144 -33.70 -21.31 18.46
C ASN A 144 -33.93 -22.53 17.54
N LEU A 145 -32.95 -22.90 16.72
CA LEU A 145 -33.05 -24.08 15.84
C LEU A 145 -32.95 -25.38 16.63
N ASP A 146 -33.87 -26.30 16.33
CA ASP A 146 -33.84 -27.71 16.73
C ASP A 146 -33.11 -28.52 15.65
N VAL A 147 -31.84 -28.20 15.41
CA VAL A 147 -30.98 -28.85 14.42
C VAL A 147 -29.68 -29.24 15.11
N ASP A 148 -29.12 -30.38 14.72
CA ASP A 148 -27.78 -30.78 15.17
C ASP A 148 -26.74 -29.78 14.65
N ILE A 149 -26.33 -28.89 15.54
CA ILE A 149 -25.35 -27.84 15.32
C ILE A 149 -23.91 -28.37 15.21
N HIS A 150 -23.68 -29.67 15.45
CA HIS A 150 -22.36 -30.31 15.39
C HIS A 150 -22.04 -30.94 14.02
N ASN A 151 -23.01 -31.02 13.11
CA ASN A 151 -22.77 -31.42 11.73
C ASN A 151 -22.60 -30.21 10.80
N ASP A 152 -21.35 -29.86 10.50
CA ASP A 152 -21.00 -28.75 9.61
C ASP A 152 -21.73 -28.80 8.25
N ALA A 153 -21.99 -30.00 7.71
CA ALA A 153 -22.68 -30.16 6.44
C ALA A 153 -24.15 -29.73 6.51
N ASP A 154 -24.82 -30.01 7.63
CA ASP A 154 -26.24 -29.68 7.85
C ASP A 154 -26.39 -28.20 8.22
N VAL A 155 -25.45 -27.64 8.98
CA VAL A 155 -25.42 -26.21 9.30
C VAL A 155 -25.19 -25.36 8.05
N LEU A 156 -24.29 -25.78 7.14
CA LEU A 156 -24.03 -25.07 5.88
C LEU A 156 -25.18 -25.15 4.87
N MET A 157 -26.16 -26.04 5.08
CA MET A 157 -27.39 -26.11 4.28
C MET A 157 -28.39 -25.01 4.68
N TYR A 158 -28.24 -24.42 5.88
CA TYR A 158 -29.12 -23.36 6.33
C TYR A 158 -28.85 -22.04 5.58
N ASP A 159 -29.92 -21.45 5.08
CA ASP A 159 -29.84 -20.22 4.29
C ASP A 159 -29.29 -19.06 5.16
N GLY A 160 -28.38 -18.27 4.60
CA GLY A 160 -27.67 -17.20 5.34
C GLY A 160 -26.40 -17.62 6.09
N VAL A 161 -26.20 -18.90 6.45
CA VAL A 161 -24.96 -19.37 7.13
C VAL A 161 -23.73 -19.14 6.25
N LYS A 162 -23.80 -19.46 4.97
CA LYS A 162 -22.67 -19.24 4.04
C LYS A 162 -22.34 -17.76 3.87
N GLU A 163 -23.35 -16.91 3.85
CA GLU A 163 -23.18 -15.46 3.70
C GLU A 163 -22.55 -14.86 4.95
N ILE A 164 -23.04 -15.20 6.14
CA ILE A 164 -22.43 -14.71 7.39
C ILE A 164 -21.00 -15.23 7.54
N MET A 165 -20.72 -16.48 7.18
CA MET A 165 -19.35 -17.02 7.20
C MET A 165 -18.43 -16.30 6.22
N SER A 166 -18.91 -15.95 5.03
CA SER A 166 -18.15 -15.13 4.06
C SER A 166 -17.79 -13.77 4.65
N ILE A 167 -18.74 -13.13 5.34
CA ILE A 167 -18.50 -11.85 6.06
C ILE A 167 -17.43 -12.04 7.13
N LEU A 168 -17.57 -13.04 8.01
CA LEU A 168 -16.63 -13.30 9.11
C LEU A 168 -15.21 -13.62 8.61
N ASN A 169 -15.08 -14.43 7.56
CA ASN A 169 -13.78 -14.73 6.95
C ASN A 169 -13.14 -13.47 6.34
N SER A 170 -13.94 -12.58 5.76
CA SER A 170 -13.45 -11.32 5.20
C SER A 170 -12.95 -10.36 6.28
N VAL A 171 -13.60 -10.38 7.45
CA VAL A 171 -13.21 -9.63 8.64
C VAL A 171 -11.91 -10.17 9.23
N GLU A 172 -11.77 -11.50 9.32
CA GLU A 172 -10.52 -12.14 9.75
C GLU A 172 -9.36 -11.73 8.84
N LEU A 173 -9.54 -11.87 7.52
CA LEU A 173 -8.55 -11.44 6.52
C LEU A 173 -8.17 -9.97 6.68
N PHE A 174 -9.12 -9.10 7.03
CA PHE A 174 -8.87 -7.69 7.28
C PHE A 174 -7.93 -7.49 8.48
N PHE A 175 -8.20 -8.15 9.61
CA PHE A 175 -7.35 -8.05 10.79
C PHE A 175 -5.96 -8.67 10.56
N GLU A 176 -5.86 -9.79 9.86
CA GLU A 176 -4.57 -10.38 9.45
C GLU A 176 -3.77 -9.40 8.59
N LYS A 177 -4.40 -8.78 7.60
CA LYS A 177 -3.74 -7.82 6.71
C LYS A 177 -3.27 -6.58 7.46
N ILE A 178 -4.06 -6.05 8.40
CA ILE A 178 -3.62 -4.94 9.26
C ILE A 178 -2.41 -5.35 10.10
N LYS A 179 -2.45 -6.53 10.73
CA LYS A 179 -1.38 -7.04 11.59
C LYS A 179 -0.07 -7.17 10.82
N ASN A 180 -0.11 -7.77 9.64
CA ASN A 180 1.06 -8.10 8.83
C ASN A 180 1.56 -6.95 7.93
N SER A 181 0.78 -5.87 7.74
CA SER A 181 1.19 -4.74 6.90
C SER A 181 2.33 -3.91 7.50
N ASN A 182 3.12 -3.23 6.65
CA ASN A 182 4.21 -2.34 7.09
C ASN A 182 3.77 -0.87 7.26
N ILE A 183 2.46 -0.64 7.34
CA ILE A 183 1.88 0.69 7.45
C ILE A 183 2.12 1.28 8.85
N GLU A 184 2.22 2.60 8.94
CA GLU A 184 2.31 3.32 10.22
C GLU A 184 1.16 2.98 11.18
N ALA A 185 1.47 2.93 12.48
CA ALA A 185 0.53 2.57 13.54
C ALA A 185 -0.74 3.45 13.55
N TYR A 186 -0.62 4.73 13.20
CA TYR A 186 -1.76 5.63 13.09
C TYR A 186 -2.83 5.11 12.10
N HIS A 187 -2.42 4.74 10.89
CA HIS A 187 -3.34 4.24 9.87
C HIS A 187 -3.88 2.86 10.21
N LYS A 188 -3.06 1.99 10.83
CA LYS A 188 -3.51 0.69 11.34
C LYS A 188 -4.63 0.88 12.36
N ASN A 189 -4.42 1.76 13.34
CA ASN A 189 -5.40 2.04 14.39
C ASN A 189 -6.68 2.65 13.81
N PHE A 190 -6.59 3.58 12.86
CA PHE A 190 -7.77 4.14 12.20
C PHE A 190 -8.66 3.06 11.56
N HIS A 191 -8.06 2.20 10.73
CA HIS A 191 -8.80 1.14 10.04
C HIS A 191 -9.28 0.06 11.01
N LYS A 192 -8.48 -0.29 12.02
CA LYS A 192 -8.88 -1.21 13.10
C LYS A 192 -10.16 -0.68 13.78
N THR A 193 -10.14 0.57 14.26
CA THR A 193 -11.29 1.19 14.94
C THR A 193 -12.53 1.23 14.05
N LEU A 194 -12.36 1.55 12.76
CA LEU A 194 -13.48 1.62 11.82
C LEU A 194 -14.16 0.26 11.65
N MET A 195 -13.37 -0.80 11.46
CA MET A 195 -13.90 -2.17 11.37
C MET A 195 -14.52 -2.62 12.69
N GLN A 196 -13.87 -2.33 13.82
CA GLN A 196 -14.41 -2.67 15.14
C GLN A 196 -15.78 -2.03 15.37
N HIS A 197 -15.95 -0.77 14.99
CA HIS A 197 -17.23 -0.09 15.04
C HIS A 197 -18.25 -0.82 14.17
N GLU A 198 -17.96 -1.09 12.90
CA GLU A 198 -18.90 -1.77 12.00
C GLU A 198 -19.36 -3.13 12.56
N LEU A 199 -18.44 -3.94 13.07
CA LEU A 199 -18.76 -5.23 13.67
C LEU A 199 -19.61 -5.11 14.94
N LEU A 200 -19.25 -4.17 15.81
CA LEU A 200 -19.94 -3.93 17.07
C LEU A 200 -21.38 -3.48 16.88
N PHE A 201 -21.65 -2.72 15.81
CA PHE A 201 -22.99 -2.24 15.52
C PHE A 201 -23.80 -3.20 14.64
N SER A 202 -23.15 -3.92 13.72
CA SER A 202 -23.85 -4.67 12.68
C SER A 202 -23.91 -6.18 12.92
N ILE A 203 -22.93 -6.77 13.63
CA ILE A 203 -22.83 -8.22 13.87
C ILE A 203 -23.04 -8.57 15.34
N PHE A 204 -22.38 -7.88 16.26
CA PHE A 204 -22.54 -8.17 17.69
C PHE A 204 -23.76 -7.43 18.26
N PRO A 205 -24.78 -8.11 18.79
CA PRO A 205 -25.85 -7.44 19.51
C PRO A 205 -25.29 -6.77 20.78
N TYR A 206 -25.74 -5.54 21.04
CA TYR A 206 -25.30 -4.64 22.12
C TYR A 206 -25.29 -5.26 23.55
N GLN A 207 -25.85 -6.45 23.75
CA GLN A 207 -26.01 -7.08 25.06
C GLN A 207 -24.77 -7.86 25.55
N GLU A 208 -23.75 -8.06 24.72
CA GLU A 208 -22.52 -8.78 25.13
C GLU A 208 -21.30 -7.91 25.45
N LEU A 209 -21.41 -6.58 25.31
CA LEU A 209 -20.27 -5.67 25.47
C LEU A 209 -20.05 -5.18 26.90
N ASP A 210 -21.10 -5.15 27.72
CA ASP A 210 -21.00 -4.68 29.12
C ASP A 210 -20.86 -5.81 30.15
N ASN A 211 -21.21 -7.04 29.78
CA ASN A 211 -21.05 -8.14 30.69
C ASN A 211 -19.67 -8.78 30.52
N LYS A 212 -18.77 -8.39 31.44
CA LYS A 212 -17.75 -9.27 32.04
C LYS A 212 -18.35 -10.53 32.69
N ALA A 213 -19.49 -11.01 32.21
CA ALA A 213 -19.94 -12.35 32.47
C ALA A 213 -19.21 -13.19 31.44
N HIS A 214 -18.30 -14.03 31.92
CA HIS A 214 -18.24 -15.40 31.39
C HIS A 214 -19.65 -15.78 30.90
N LEU A 215 -19.77 -16.31 29.69
CA LEU A 215 -20.92 -17.15 29.35
C LEU A 215 -21.01 -18.20 30.47
N LYS A 216 -21.76 -17.89 31.53
CA LYS A 216 -22.13 -18.82 32.60
C LYS A 216 -23.21 -19.68 32.01
N GLN A 217 -22.81 -20.47 31.04
CA GLN A 217 -23.61 -21.49 30.40
C GLN A 217 -22.92 -22.79 30.73
N GLU A 218 -23.68 -23.84 31.00
CA GLU A 218 -23.09 -25.16 31.17
C GLU A 218 -22.46 -25.57 29.82
N PRO A 219 -21.29 -26.23 29.82
CA PRO A 219 -20.68 -26.73 28.59
C PRO A 219 -21.67 -27.64 27.87
N CYS A 220 -21.70 -27.57 26.53
CA CYS A 220 -22.64 -28.37 25.76
C CYS A 220 -22.48 -29.87 26.11
N PRO A 221 -23.57 -30.59 26.41
CA PRO A 221 -23.50 -31.99 26.81
C PRO A 221 -22.94 -32.91 25.73
N GLU A 222 -22.95 -32.51 24.45
CA GLU A 222 -22.44 -33.32 23.34
C GLU A 222 -20.95 -33.10 23.05
N CYS A 223 -20.47 -31.85 23.03
CA CYS A 223 -19.10 -31.53 22.66
C CYS A 223 -18.22 -30.97 23.79
N GLY A 224 -18.81 -30.62 24.94
CA GLY A 224 -18.10 -30.08 26.10
C GLY A 224 -17.58 -28.64 25.94
N VAL A 225 -17.89 -27.97 24.83
CA VAL A 225 -17.50 -26.58 24.55
C VAL A 225 -18.62 -25.62 24.97
N TYR A 226 -18.27 -24.40 25.38
CA TYR A 226 -19.22 -23.35 25.69
C TYR A 226 -19.70 -22.68 24.40
N HIS A 227 -20.83 -23.12 23.84
CA HIS A 227 -21.52 -22.45 22.73
C HIS A 227 -23.03 -22.37 23.05
N ALA A 228 -23.61 -21.17 22.96
CA ALA A 228 -24.98 -20.87 23.39
C ALA A 228 -26.05 -21.35 22.38
N ASN A 229 -26.04 -22.64 22.03
CA ASN A 229 -26.82 -23.20 20.90
C ASN A 229 -26.43 -22.64 19.51
N TYR A 230 -25.26 -22.00 19.44
CA TYR A 230 -24.64 -21.61 18.17
C TYR A 230 -23.89 -22.81 17.56
N PRO A 231 -23.88 -22.96 16.22
CA PRO A 231 -22.92 -23.80 15.53
C PRO A 231 -21.49 -23.45 15.95
N PRO A 232 -20.69 -24.43 16.40
CA PRO A 232 -19.32 -24.21 16.84
C PRO A 232 -18.49 -23.43 15.81
N LEU A 233 -18.68 -23.73 14.52
CA LEU A 233 -17.97 -23.07 13.42
C LEU A 233 -18.25 -21.56 13.31
N ILE A 234 -19.44 -21.08 13.66
CA ILE A 234 -19.75 -19.63 13.69
C ILE A 234 -19.25 -19.02 15.00
N TYR A 235 -19.49 -19.72 16.11
CA TYR A 235 -19.14 -19.25 17.44
C TYR A 235 -17.63 -19.08 17.61
N ASP A 236 -16.83 -20.07 17.19
CA ASP A 236 -15.36 -20.02 17.27
C ASP A 236 -14.81 -18.82 16.49
N ARG A 237 -15.35 -18.57 15.29
CA ARG A 237 -14.98 -17.41 14.47
C ARG A 237 -15.35 -16.09 15.14
N LEU A 238 -16.54 -15.98 15.73
CA LEU A 238 -16.94 -14.79 16.48
C LEU A 238 -16.00 -14.55 17.66
N GLN A 239 -15.59 -15.59 18.39
CA GLN A 239 -14.64 -15.48 19.50
C GLN A 239 -13.22 -15.11 19.05
N GLU A 240 -12.73 -15.65 17.93
CA GLU A 240 -11.44 -15.28 17.33
C GLU A 240 -11.41 -13.81 16.91
N ILE A 241 -12.48 -13.34 16.27
CA ILE A 241 -12.62 -11.94 15.92
C ILE A 241 -12.68 -11.12 17.21
N LYS A 242 -13.46 -11.51 18.22
CA LYS A 242 -13.54 -10.82 19.54
C LYS A 242 -12.17 -10.65 20.21
N LYS A 243 -11.32 -11.69 20.17
CA LYS A 243 -9.94 -11.61 20.68
C LYS A 243 -9.09 -10.60 19.93
N SER A 244 -9.36 -10.38 18.65
CA SER A 244 -8.65 -9.40 17.82
C SER A 244 -9.07 -7.94 18.10
N PHE A 245 -10.14 -7.71 18.86
CA PHE A 245 -10.53 -6.36 19.28
C PHE A 245 -9.60 -5.80 20.35
N PHE A 246 -9.26 -6.62 21.34
CA PHE A 246 -8.40 -6.26 22.48
C PHE A 246 -6.91 -6.52 22.19
#